data_AF-L7F6S6-F1
#
_entry.id   AF-L7F6S6-F1
#
_cell.length_a   1.000
_cell.length_b   1.000
_cell.length_c   1.000
_cell.angle_alpha   90.00
_cell.angle_beta   90.00
_cell.angle_gamma   90.00
#
_symmetry.space_group_name_H-M   'P 1'
#
loop_
_entity.id
_entity.type
_entity.pdbx_description
1 polymer ?
#
loop_
_entity_poly.entity_id
_entity_poly.type
_entity_poly.pdbx_seq_one_letter_code
_entity_poly.pdbx_strand_id
1 'polypeptide(L)' 'MGLPPTDPHSASERIDWATRDLVCAYEPLTVNSVLGPTTHWPHVFAVMKALAGRFGDDGVRLVVAFG' A
#
# COMPACT_ATOMS: atom_id res chain seq x y z
N MET A 1 -13.03 12.25 15.39
CA MET A 1 -11.78 11.54 15.72
C MET A 1 -12.11 10.10 16.07
N GLY A 2 -11.58 9.15 15.30
CA GLY A 2 -11.82 7.71 15.48
C GLY A 2 -10.67 7.01 16.22
N LEU A 3 -10.68 5.68 16.19
CA LEU A 3 -9.56 4.84 16.61
C LEU A 3 -8.65 4.52 15.41
N PRO A 4 -7.34 4.31 15.62
CA PRO A 4 -6.47 3.79 14.56
C PRO A 4 -7.03 2.47 14.00
N PRO A 5 -7.02 2.27 12.68
CA PRO A 5 -7.45 1.00 12.10
C PRO A 5 -6.53 -0.12 12.56
N THR A 6 -7.09 -1.11 13.27
CA THR A 6 -6.40 -2.33 13.70
C THR A 6 -6.15 -3.29 12.54
N ASP A 7 -7.00 -3.24 11.52
CA ASP A 7 -6.82 -3.93 10.24
C ASP A 7 -6.95 -2.92 9.08
N PRO A 8 -5.84 -2.54 8.43
CA PRO A 8 -5.86 -1.58 7.33
C PRO A 8 -6.60 -2.11 6.09
N HIS A 9 -6.78 -3.43 5.94
CA HIS A 9 -7.54 -4.01 4.83
C HIS A 9 -9.06 -3.88 5.00
N SER A 10 -9.53 -3.67 6.23
CA SER A 10 -10.95 -3.50 6.54
C SER A 10 -11.40 -2.03 6.48
N ALA A 11 -10.46 -1.08 6.40
CA ALA A 11 -10.75 0.34 6.39
C ALA A 11 -11.02 0.84 4.95
N SER A 12 -12.30 1.03 4.64
CA SER A 12 -12.79 1.50 3.32
C SER A 12 -12.85 3.02 3.18
N GLU A 13 -12.73 3.74 4.30
CA GLU A 13 -12.89 5.20 4.37
C GLU A 13 -11.71 5.84 5.10
N ARG A 14 -11.55 7.16 4.93
CA ARG A 14 -10.54 7.92 5.65
C ARG A 14 -10.86 7.95 7.15
N ILE A 15 -9.85 7.72 7.98
CA ILE A 15 -9.96 7.75 9.44
C ILE A 15 -8.91 8.69 10.02
N ASP A 16 -9.36 9.73 10.71
CA ASP A 16 -8.47 10.63 11.47
C ASP A 16 -8.54 10.29 12.97
N TRP A 17 -7.38 10.13 13.61
CA TRP A 17 -7.26 9.91 15.07
C TRP A 17 -6.11 10.72 15.66
N ALA A 18 -6.18 10.99 16.96
CA ALA A 18 -5.12 11.66 17.70
C ALA A 18 -4.33 10.65 18.55
N THR A 19 -3.00 10.76 18.52
CA THR A 19 -2.10 10.03 19.41
C THR A 19 -1.23 11.04 20.15
N ARG A 20 -1.51 11.24 21.45
CA ARG A 20 -0.85 12.24 22.31
C ARG A 20 -0.87 13.64 21.68
N ASP A 21 0.17 13.98 20.94
CA ASP A 21 0.41 15.31 20.35
C ASP A 21 0.36 15.29 18.81
N LEU A 22 0.06 14.14 18.19
CA LEU A 22 0.03 13.95 16.74
C LEU A 22 -1.40 13.65 16.24
N VAL A 23 -1.84 14.37 15.22
CA VAL A 23 -3.03 14.00 14.45
C VAL A 23 -2.59 13.14 13.27
N CYS A 24 -3.08 11.91 13.23
CA CYS A 24 -2.82 10.94 12.17
C CYS A 24 -4.06 10.79 11.30
N ALA A 25 -3.85 10.62 10.00
CA ALA A 25 -4.89 10.28 9.04
C ALA A 25 -4.50 8.99 8.31
N TYR A 26 -5.43 8.04 8.26
CA TYR A 26 -5.36 6.91 7.36
C TYR A 26 -6.29 7.19 6.18
N GLU A 27 -5.76 7.15 4.96
CA GLU A 27 -6.53 7.30 3.74
C GLU A 27 -6.36 6.03 2.89
N PRO A 28 -7.42 5.27 2.61
CA PRO A 28 -7.35 4.10 1.76
C PRO A 28 -6.98 4.52 0.34
N LEU A 29 -5.80 4.13 -0.11
CA LEU A 29 -5.33 4.43 -1.45
C LEU A 29 -5.45 3.19 -2.34
N THR A 30 -5.99 3.37 -3.53
CA THR A 30 -5.97 2.34 -4.57
C THR A 30 -4.65 2.40 -5.32
N VAL A 31 -4.24 1.28 -5.90
CA VAL A 31 -3.06 1.23 -6.78
C VAL A 31 -3.12 2.31 -7.88
N ASN A 32 -4.30 2.56 -8.45
CA ASN A 32 -4.51 3.59 -9.45
C ASN A 32 -4.35 5.01 -8.89
N SER A 33 -4.74 5.28 -7.65
CA SER A 33 -4.63 6.61 -7.05
C SER A 33 -3.19 6.98 -6.67
N VAL A 34 -2.34 6.00 -6.39
CA VAL A 34 -0.91 6.25 -6.06
C VAL A 34 -0.04 6.28 -7.31
N LEU A 35 -0.31 5.39 -8.26
CA LEU A 35 0.60 5.15 -9.39
C LEU A 35 0.13 5.85 -10.66
N GLY A 36 -1.08 6.41 -10.69
CA GLY A 36 -1.65 7.09 -11.84
C GLY A 36 -2.25 6.13 -12.87
N PRO A 37 -3.31 6.53 -13.60
CA PRO A 37 -4.10 5.66 -14.47
C PRO A 37 -3.36 5.14 -15.72
N THR A 38 -2.17 5.65 -16.03
CA THR A 38 -1.40 5.34 -17.25
C THR A 38 -0.12 4.54 -16.99
N THR A 39 0.12 4.12 -15.75
CA THR A 39 1.38 3.44 -15.45
C THR A 39 1.26 1.92 -15.54
N HIS A 40 2.28 1.26 -16.11
CA HIS A 40 2.38 -0.20 -16.26
C HIS A 40 2.58 -0.95 -14.92
N TRP A 41 2.27 -0.33 -13.78
CA TRP A 41 2.44 -0.92 -12.46
C TRP A 41 1.62 -2.19 -12.20
N PRO A 42 0.39 -2.36 -12.75
CA PRO A 42 -0.29 -3.64 -12.68
C PRO A 42 0.55 -4.81 -13.25
N HIS A 43 1.34 -4.55 -14.30
CA HIS A 43 2.26 -5.53 -14.86
C HIS A 43 3.43 -5.80 -13.90
N VAL A 44 4.02 -4.77 -13.29
CA VAL A 44 5.09 -4.91 -12.28
C VAL A 44 4.62 -5.76 -11.10
N PHE A 45 3.40 -5.54 -10.60
CA PHE A 45 2.83 -6.36 -9.53
C PHE A 45 2.61 -7.82 -9.95
N ALA A 46 2.18 -8.06 -11.19
CA ALA A 46 2.04 -9.43 -11.72
C ALA A 46 3.40 -10.15 -11.76
N VAL A 47 4.45 -9.47 -12.20
CA VAL A 47 5.83 -10.00 -12.20
C VAL A 47 6.30 -10.29 -10.77
N MET A 48 6.11 -9.35 -9.84
CA MET A 48 6.49 -9.53 -8.43
C MET A 48 5.77 -10.71 -7.80
N LYS A 49 4.48 -10.92 -8.10
CA LYS A 49 3.71 -12.08 -7.63
C LYS A 49 4.24 -13.40 -8.19
N ALA A 50 4.58 -13.42 -9.48
CA ALA A 50 5.17 -14.61 -10.12
C ALA A 50 6.55 -14.94 -9.54
N LEU A 51 7.37 -13.90 -9.28
CA LEU A 51 8.68 -14.06 -8.65
C LEU A 51 8.54 -14.53 -7.20
N ALA A 52 7.64 -13.96 -6.40
CA ALA A 52 7.38 -14.43 -5.04
C ALA A 52 6.95 -15.91 -5.02
N GLY A 53 6.12 -16.35 -5.96
CA GLY A 53 5.77 -17.77 -6.11
C GLY A 53 6.94 -18.67 -6.50
N ARG A 54 7.92 -18.13 -7.25
CA ARG A 54 9.12 -18.87 -7.65
C ARG A 54 10.19 -18.96 -6.56
N PHE A 55 10.39 -17.88 -5.81
CA PHE A 55 11.44 -17.76 -4.80
C PHE A 55 10.96 -18.12 -3.38
N GLY A 56 9.65 -18.25 -3.16
CA GLY A 56 9.09 -18.72 -1.89
C GLY A 56 9.59 -17.91 -0.70
N ASP A 57 10.17 -18.60 0.28
CA ASP A 57 10.62 -18.02 1.56
C ASP A 57 11.87 -17.13 1.43
N ASP A 58 12.65 -17.25 0.35
CA ASP A 58 13.77 -16.34 0.08
C ASP A 58 13.26 -14.92 -0.26
N GLY A 59 12.04 -14.83 -0.77
CA GLY A 59 11.34 -13.58 -1.07
C GLY A 59 11.98 -12.76 -2.19
N VAL A 60 11.24 -11.77 -2.69
CA VAL A 60 11.74 -10.82 -3.69
C VAL A 60 11.41 -9.40 -3.24
N ARG A 61 12.42 -8.52 -3.27
CA ARG A 61 12.29 -7.10 -2.93
C ARG A 61 12.29 -6.24 -4.18
N LEU A 62 11.24 -5.45 -4.37
CA LEU A 62 11.19 -4.42 -5.40
C LEU A 62 11.87 -3.14 -4.88
N VAL A 63 12.83 -2.61 -5.63
CA VAL A 63 13.43 -1.29 -5.38
C VAL A 63 13.15 -0.41 -6.58
N VAL A 64 12.45 0.71 -6.37
CA VAL A 64 12.13 1.68 -7.42
C VAL A 64 12.63 3.05 -7.00
N ALA A 65 13.27 3.76 -7.93
CA ALA A 65 13.62 5.15 -7.79
C ALA A 65 12.73 5.98 -8.72
N PHE A 66 12.19 7.07 -8.21
CA PHE A 66 11.48 8.08 -8.98
C PHE A 66 12.43 9.27 -9.15
N GLY A 67 12.65 9.68 -10.40
CA GLY A 67 13.46 10.84 -10.76
C GLY A 67 12.61 12.03 -11.16
#